data_AF-A0A009SK69-F1
#
_entry.id   AF-A0A009SK69-F1
#
_cell.length_a   1.000
_cell.length_b   1.000
_cell.length_c   1.000
_cell.angle_alpha   90.00
_cell.angle_beta   90.00
_cell.angle_gamma   90.00
#
_symmetry.space_group_name_H-M   'P 1'
#
loop_
_entity.id
_entity.type
_entity.pdbx_description
1 polymer ?
#
loop_
_entity_poly.entity_id
_entity_poly.type
_entity_poly.pdbx_seq_one_letter_code
_entity_poly.pdbx_strand_id
1 'polypeptide(L)'
;MRDLIVQWLTELTQPFWHSSLSIDQFVTALQETFHMVFFALLFGGIWGFIQGIILLVTRPEGILPNKFIYHLLNPIVNALRSLPFIILLIAVIPLTKLLVGTSIGTWAAIVPLTIYVGPYMGRLIETSLLEVNEGIIESAQAMGATPWQIISRFILPEARSSLILNLTTATISLIGATAMAGAVGAGGIGDLA
;
A
#
# COMPACT_ATOMS: atom_id res chain seq x y z
N MET A 1 19.60 -16.21 15.30
CA MET A 1 18.66 -16.88 14.35
C MET A 1 19.00 -16.53 12.91
N ARG A 2 19.16 -15.24 12.55
CA ARG A 2 19.65 -14.79 11.23
C ARG A 2 20.94 -15.50 10.81
N ASP A 3 21.97 -15.50 11.65
CA ASP A 3 23.28 -16.05 11.27
C ASP A 3 23.24 -17.55 11.02
N LEU A 4 22.39 -18.29 11.76
CA LEU A 4 22.14 -19.71 11.53
C LEU A 4 21.45 -19.95 10.18
N ILE A 5 20.49 -19.09 9.80
CA ILE A 5 19.81 -19.17 8.50
C ILE A 5 20.80 -18.85 7.38
N VAL A 6 21.63 -17.81 7.54
CA VAL A 6 22.64 -17.44 6.54
C VAL A 6 23.66 -18.55 6.36
N GLN A 7 24.19 -19.13 7.45
CA GLN A 7 25.11 -20.25 7.39
C GLN A 7 24.48 -21.47 6.71
N TRP A 8 23.29 -21.87 7.15
CA TRP A 8 22.56 -23.01 6.58
C TRP A 8 22.26 -22.81 5.09
N LEU A 9 21.80 -21.62 4.68
CA LEU A 9 21.58 -21.28 3.27
C LEU A 9 22.90 -21.33 2.49
N THR A 10 23.99 -20.78 3.04
CA THR A 10 25.30 -20.78 2.39
C THR A 10 25.80 -22.20 2.13
N GLU A 11 25.67 -23.09 3.10
CA GLU A 11 26.04 -24.50 2.96
C GLU A 11 25.18 -25.23 1.91
N LEU A 12 23.87 -24.97 1.90
CA LEU A 12 22.96 -25.57 0.92
C LEU A 12 23.16 -25.06 -0.50
N THR A 13 23.41 -23.77 -0.67
CA THR A 13 23.50 -23.13 -1.99
C THR A 13 24.91 -23.09 -2.56
N GLN A 14 25.94 -23.40 -1.76
CA GLN A 14 27.35 -23.52 -2.18
C GLN A 14 27.56 -24.16 -3.57
N PRO A 15 26.93 -25.31 -3.90
CA PRO A 15 27.12 -25.96 -5.21
C PRO A 15 26.44 -25.25 -6.40
N PHE A 16 25.50 -24.33 -6.17
CA PHE A 16 24.71 -23.68 -7.23
C PHE A 16 24.88 -22.15 -7.28
N TRP A 17 25.43 -21.55 -6.24
CA TRP A 17 25.51 -20.11 -6.07
C TRP A 17 26.84 -19.55 -6.60
N HIS A 18 26.88 -19.28 -7.90
CA HIS A 18 28.07 -18.72 -8.58
C HIS A 18 27.99 -17.19 -8.78
N SER A 19 27.11 -16.49 -8.06
CA SER A 19 26.98 -15.03 -8.19
C SER A 19 28.06 -14.28 -7.42
N SER A 20 28.30 -13.02 -7.78
CA SER A 20 29.17 -12.10 -7.04
C SER A 20 28.58 -11.64 -5.70
N LEU A 21 27.30 -11.92 -5.45
CA LEU A 21 26.60 -11.53 -4.24
C LEU A 21 26.78 -12.59 -3.16
N SER A 22 27.07 -12.17 -1.93
CA SER A 22 27.06 -13.08 -0.79
C SER A 22 25.63 -13.42 -0.35
N ILE A 23 25.44 -14.60 0.23
CA ILE A 23 24.15 -14.98 0.83
C ILE A 23 23.75 -14.03 1.95
N ASP A 24 24.71 -13.50 2.70
CA ASP A 24 24.45 -12.51 3.75
C ASP A 24 23.86 -11.20 3.18
N GLN A 25 24.41 -10.69 2.07
CA GLN A 25 23.88 -9.53 1.36
C GLN A 25 22.45 -9.80 0.86
N PHE A 26 22.21 -10.96 0.25
CA PHE A 26 20.88 -11.34 -0.24
C PHE A 26 19.85 -11.40 0.90
N VAL A 27 20.19 -12.04 2.01
CA VAL A 27 19.30 -12.13 3.19
C VAL A 27 19.03 -10.75 3.79
N THR A 28 20.03 -9.87 3.83
CA THR A 28 19.87 -8.48 4.32
C THR A 28 18.92 -7.70 3.43
N ALA A 29 19.15 -7.72 2.12
CA ALA A 29 18.28 -7.06 1.14
C ALA A 29 16.84 -7.59 1.20
N LEU A 30 16.66 -8.90 1.41
CA LEU A 30 15.34 -9.49 1.59
C LEU A 30 14.66 -8.94 2.84
N GLN A 31 15.37 -8.84 3.97
CA GLN A 31 14.85 -8.26 5.21
C GLN A 31 14.46 -6.78 5.06
N GLU A 32 15.26 -6.01 4.33
CA GLU A 32 14.97 -4.60 4.04
C GLU A 32 13.73 -4.45 3.16
N THR A 33 13.57 -5.29 2.12
CA THR A 33 12.34 -5.32 1.30
C THR A 33 11.12 -5.65 2.16
N PHE A 34 11.19 -6.68 3.01
CA PHE A 34 10.09 -7.02 3.91
C PHE A 34 9.75 -5.87 4.86
N HIS A 35 10.74 -5.18 5.40
CA HIS A 35 10.53 -3.99 6.23
C HIS A 35 9.81 -2.87 5.46
N MET A 36 10.30 -2.53 4.27
CA MET A 36 9.67 -1.50 3.43
C MET A 36 8.21 -1.85 3.12
N VAL A 37 7.96 -3.07 2.66
CA VAL A 37 6.62 -3.54 2.29
C VAL A 37 5.70 -3.53 3.49
N PHE A 38 6.14 -4.07 4.63
CA PHE A 38 5.31 -4.16 5.83
C PHE A 38 4.88 -2.78 6.34
N PHE A 39 5.82 -1.86 6.55
CA PHE A 39 5.49 -0.53 7.09
C PHE A 39 4.75 0.34 6.06
N ALA A 40 5.10 0.27 4.78
CA ALA A 40 4.37 1.02 3.77
C ALA A 40 2.94 0.49 3.57
N LEU A 41 2.73 -0.84 3.61
CA LEU A 41 1.38 -1.42 3.63
C LEU A 41 0.63 -1.08 4.90
N LEU A 42 1.28 -0.99 6.06
CA LEU A 42 0.60 -0.65 7.30
C LEU A 42 0.08 0.80 7.25
N PHE A 43 0.95 1.76 6.98
CA PHE A 43 0.58 3.18 6.98
C PHE A 43 -0.26 3.56 5.76
N GLY A 44 0.14 3.09 4.58
CA GLY A 44 -0.64 3.29 3.36
C GLY A 44 -1.95 2.51 3.39
N GLY A 45 -1.94 1.36 4.06
CA GLY A 45 -3.08 0.56 4.48
C GLY A 45 -4.19 1.38 5.13
N ILE A 46 -3.83 1.95 6.27
CA ILE A 46 -4.72 2.76 7.10
C ILE A 46 -5.20 3.98 6.32
N TRP A 47 -4.29 4.69 5.64
CA TRP A 47 -4.67 5.85 4.80
C TRP A 47 -5.66 5.42 3.72
N GLY A 48 -5.34 4.42 2.92
CA GLY A 48 -6.18 3.93 1.83
C GLY A 48 -7.56 3.50 2.32
N PHE A 49 -7.64 2.78 3.44
CA PHE A 49 -8.91 2.34 4.00
C PHE A 49 -9.81 3.51 4.43
N ILE A 50 -9.25 4.48 5.16
CA ILE A 50 -9.97 5.69 5.57
C ILE A 50 -10.43 6.48 4.33
N GLN A 51 -9.53 6.70 3.38
CA GLN A 51 -9.80 7.43 2.16
C GLN A 51 -10.90 6.75 1.31
N GLY A 52 -10.81 5.44 1.13
CA GLY A 52 -11.75 4.66 0.32
C GLY A 52 -13.17 4.70 0.90
N ILE A 53 -13.31 4.59 2.22
CA ILE A 53 -14.61 4.74 2.89
C ILE A 53 -15.15 6.16 2.72
N ILE A 54 -14.31 7.19 2.93
CA ILE A 54 -14.75 8.59 2.78
C ILE A 54 -15.24 8.85 1.36
N LEU A 55 -14.51 8.42 0.33
CA LEU A 55 -14.91 8.61 -1.07
C LEU A 55 -16.20 7.87 -1.40
N LEU A 56 -16.34 6.60 -0.97
CA LEU A 56 -17.57 5.82 -1.14
C LEU A 56 -18.78 6.55 -0.55
N VAL A 57 -18.65 7.01 0.69
CA VAL A 57 -19.76 7.55 1.47
C VAL A 57 -20.17 8.94 0.98
N THR A 58 -19.20 9.77 0.61
CA THR A 58 -19.41 11.18 0.24
C THR A 58 -19.75 11.40 -1.23
N ARG A 59 -19.71 10.35 -2.06
CA ARG A 59 -20.08 10.43 -3.49
C ARG A 59 -21.52 10.96 -3.68
N PRO A 60 -21.86 11.55 -4.85
CA PRO A 60 -23.19 12.13 -5.08
C PRO A 60 -24.35 11.16 -4.83
N GLU A 61 -24.19 9.91 -5.26
CA GLU A 61 -25.14 8.80 -5.04
C GLU A 61 -24.67 7.90 -3.88
N GLY A 62 -24.13 8.52 -2.82
CA GLY A 62 -23.57 7.86 -1.65
C GLY A 62 -24.54 7.83 -0.48
N ILE A 63 -24.15 7.13 0.60
CA ILE A 63 -24.97 7.01 1.82
C ILE A 63 -25.05 8.35 2.56
N LEU A 64 -23.97 9.15 2.55
CA LEU A 64 -23.91 10.48 3.16
C LEU A 64 -23.29 11.47 2.16
N PRO A 65 -24.04 11.88 1.13
CA PRO A 65 -23.49 12.64 0.02
C PRO A 65 -22.93 13.98 0.51
N ASN A 66 -21.66 14.24 0.19
CA ASN A 66 -20.99 15.50 0.47
C ASN A 66 -20.14 15.90 -0.73
N LYS A 67 -20.76 16.68 -1.63
CA LYS A 67 -20.14 17.15 -2.87
C LYS A 67 -18.82 17.87 -2.63
N PHE A 68 -18.70 18.65 -1.55
CA PHE A 68 -17.48 19.39 -1.25
C PHE A 68 -16.32 18.46 -0.93
N ILE A 69 -16.49 17.51 0.00
CA ILE A 69 -15.44 16.54 0.36
C ILE A 69 -15.06 15.69 -0.86
N TYR A 70 -16.05 15.18 -1.58
CA TYR A 70 -15.81 14.34 -2.75
C TYR A 70 -15.07 15.09 -3.86
N HIS A 71 -15.50 16.30 -4.24
CA HIS A 71 -14.84 17.08 -5.28
C HIS A 71 -13.47 17.64 -4.88
N LEU A 72 -13.15 17.71 -3.58
CA LEU A 72 -11.81 18.06 -3.12
C LEU A 72 -10.88 16.84 -3.09
N LEU A 73 -11.32 15.74 -2.46
CA LEU A 73 -10.48 14.57 -2.21
C LEU A 73 -10.25 13.75 -3.49
N ASN A 74 -11.28 13.56 -4.31
CA ASN A 74 -11.19 12.70 -5.50
C ASN A 74 -10.13 13.19 -6.51
N PRO A 75 -10.03 14.49 -6.86
CA PRO A 75 -8.95 14.98 -7.72
C PRO A 75 -7.56 14.82 -7.09
N ILE A 76 -7.39 15.05 -5.78
CA ILE A 76 -6.11 14.87 -5.09
C ILE A 76 -5.65 13.41 -5.19
N VAL A 77 -6.55 12.48 -4.90
CA VAL A 77 -6.27 11.04 -4.99
C VAL A 77 -5.89 10.64 -6.42
N ASN A 78 -6.60 11.16 -7.42
CA ASN A 78 -6.29 10.87 -8.82
C ASN A 78 -4.94 11.47 -9.24
N ALA A 79 -4.64 12.71 -8.84
CA ALA A 79 -3.37 13.35 -9.13
C ALA A 79 -2.19 12.55 -8.55
N LEU A 80 -2.27 12.15 -7.28
CA LEU A 80 -1.23 11.34 -6.63
C LEU A 80 -1.04 9.99 -7.32
N ARG A 81 -2.13 9.33 -7.74
CA ARG A 81 -2.08 8.05 -8.44
C ARG A 81 -1.52 8.15 -9.87
N SER A 82 -1.68 9.29 -10.51
CA SER A 82 -1.17 9.52 -11.87
C SER A 82 0.33 9.81 -11.91
N LEU A 83 0.96 10.15 -10.77
CA LEU A 83 2.39 10.40 -10.70
C LEU A 83 3.18 9.08 -10.80
N PRO A 84 4.13 8.96 -11.74
CA PRO A 84 5.06 7.83 -11.76
C PRO A 84 5.83 7.77 -10.43
N PHE A 85 6.01 6.57 -9.89
CA PHE A 85 6.61 6.37 -8.56
C PHE A 85 7.99 7.02 -8.42
N ILE A 86 8.84 6.94 -9.45
CA ILE A 86 10.18 7.57 -9.45
C ILE A 86 10.08 9.09 -9.27
N ILE A 87 9.13 9.74 -9.96
CA ILE A 87 8.92 11.19 -9.86
C ILE A 87 8.42 11.54 -8.45
N LEU A 88 7.48 10.77 -7.92
CA LEU A 88 6.97 10.94 -6.56
C LEU A 88 8.11 10.79 -5.52
N LEU A 89 8.96 9.78 -5.66
CA LEU A 89 10.08 9.53 -4.77
C LEU A 89 10.98 10.75 -4.67
N ILE A 90 11.36 11.34 -5.82
CA ILE A 90 12.20 12.54 -5.86
C ILE A 90 11.46 13.76 -5.28
N ALA A 91 10.18 13.93 -5.61
CA ALA A 91 9.37 15.06 -5.13
C ALA A 91 9.18 15.05 -3.61
N VAL A 92 9.20 13.87 -2.98
CA VAL A 92 8.96 13.68 -1.55
C VAL A 92 10.26 13.79 -0.72
N ILE A 93 11.44 13.81 -1.33
CA ILE A 93 12.74 13.97 -0.63
C ILE A 93 12.74 15.01 0.51
N PRO A 94 12.28 16.27 0.32
CA PRO A 94 12.29 17.25 1.41
C PRO A 94 11.41 16.82 2.60
N LEU A 95 10.26 16.22 2.33
CA LEU A 95 9.38 15.67 3.36
C LEU A 95 10.02 14.46 4.05
N THR A 96 10.66 13.57 3.30
CA THR A 96 11.38 12.42 3.87
C THR A 96 12.49 12.87 4.82
N LYS A 97 13.30 13.86 4.40
CA LYS A 97 14.36 14.42 5.26
C LYS A 97 13.78 15.07 6.51
N LEU A 98 12.62 15.73 6.42
CA LEU A 98 11.96 16.34 7.56
C LEU A 98 11.48 15.28 8.57
N LEU A 99 10.91 14.17 8.10
CA LEU A 99 10.32 13.13 8.95
C LEU A 99 11.34 12.15 9.52
N VAL A 100 12.34 11.77 8.72
CA VAL A 100 13.27 10.67 9.03
C VAL A 100 14.70 11.19 9.26
N GLY A 101 15.02 12.43 8.86
CA GLY A 101 16.36 13.02 8.98
C GLY A 101 17.32 12.67 7.84
N THR A 102 16.96 11.71 6.97
CA THR A 102 17.77 11.27 5.83
C THR A 102 16.90 11.02 4.59
N SER A 103 17.49 11.03 3.40
CA SER A 103 16.83 10.67 2.14
C SER A 103 17.26 9.31 1.58
N ILE A 104 18.14 8.59 2.28
CA ILE A 104 18.74 7.33 1.86
C ILE A 104 18.48 6.28 2.94
N GLY A 105 18.27 5.03 2.52
CA GLY A 105 18.04 3.87 3.37
C GLY A 105 16.58 3.47 3.51
N THR A 106 16.36 2.31 4.12
CA THR A 106 15.06 1.63 4.21
C THR A 106 13.98 2.49 4.85
N TRP A 107 14.32 3.18 5.96
CA TRP A 107 13.39 4.07 6.67
C TRP A 107 13.01 5.30 5.86
N ALA A 108 13.95 5.85 5.09
CA ALA A 108 13.67 6.98 4.21
C ALA A 108 12.73 6.58 3.07
N ALA A 109 12.89 5.36 2.53
CA ALA A 109 12.08 4.85 1.44
C ALA A 109 10.62 4.56 1.84
N ILE A 110 10.36 4.21 3.10
CA ILE A 110 8.99 3.95 3.58
C ILE A 110 8.07 5.17 3.34
N VAL A 111 8.56 6.40 3.50
CA VAL A 111 7.75 7.62 3.33
C VAL A 111 7.15 7.75 1.92
N PRO A 112 7.94 7.81 0.82
CA PRO A 112 7.37 7.87 -0.52
C PRO A 112 6.60 6.60 -0.89
N LEU A 113 6.99 5.42 -0.39
CA LEU A 113 6.24 4.18 -0.60
C LEU A 113 4.84 4.22 0.02
N THR A 114 4.69 4.79 1.22
CA THR A 114 3.40 5.02 1.88
C THR A 114 2.54 5.99 1.07
N ILE A 115 3.11 7.10 0.60
CA ILE A 115 2.39 8.10 -0.22
C ILE A 115 1.98 7.53 -1.58
N TYR A 116 2.77 6.61 -2.12
CA TYR A 116 2.43 5.87 -3.34
C TYR A 116 1.26 4.91 -3.12
N VAL A 117 1.37 4.02 -2.14
CA VAL A 117 0.40 2.94 -1.96
C VAL A 117 -0.91 3.40 -1.32
N GLY A 118 -0.91 4.45 -0.49
CA GLY A 118 -2.11 4.94 0.21
C GLY A 118 -3.26 5.33 -0.74
N PRO A 119 -3.05 6.33 -1.64
CA PRO A 119 -4.07 6.74 -2.60
C PRO A 119 -4.48 5.61 -3.56
N TYR A 120 -3.50 4.82 -4.01
CA TYR A 120 -3.73 3.67 -4.89
C TYR A 120 -4.64 2.63 -4.22
N MET A 121 -4.31 2.22 -3.00
CA MET A 121 -5.07 1.22 -2.26
C MET A 121 -6.44 1.76 -1.84
N GLY A 122 -6.55 3.05 -1.52
CA GLY A 122 -7.86 3.66 -1.24
C GLY A 122 -8.80 3.61 -2.44
N ARG A 123 -8.29 3.74 -3.67
CA ARG A 123 -9.12 3.50 -4.87
C ARG A 123 -9.53 2.03 -4.99
N LEU A 124 -8.60 1.10 -4.77
CA LEU A 124 -8.93 -0.33 -4.84
C LEU A 124 -10.02 -0.71 -3.84
N ILE A 125 -9.93 -0.19 -2.62
CA ILE A 125 -10.94 -0.36 -1.58
C ILE A 125 -12.27 0.25 -2.02
N GLU A 126 -12.28 1.50 -2.49
CA GLU A 126 -13.49 2.14 -3.03
C GLU A 126 -14.15 1.27 -4.12
N THR A 127 -13.36 0.75 -5.07
CA THR A 127 -13.87 -0.15 -6.12
C THR A 127 -14.48 -1.42 -5.53
N SER A 128 -13.82 -2.10 -4.59
CA SER A 128 -14.37 -3.28 -3.92
C SER A 128 -15.69 -3.00 -3.21
N LEU A 129 -15.83 -1.82 -2.60
CA LEU A 129 -17.06 -1.45 -1.89
C LEU A 129 -18.19 -1.09 -2.87
N LEU A 130 -17.86 -0.58 -4.05
CA LEU A 130 -18.81 -0.27 -5.12
C LEU A 130 -19.32 -1.50 -5.88
N GLU A 131 -18.60 -2.62 -5.82
CA GLU A 131 -19.04 -3.91 -6.39
C GLU A 131 -20.17 -4.56 -5.58
N VAL A 132 -20.46 -4.05 -4.37
CA VAL A 132 -21.52 -4.59 -3.51
C VAL A 132 -22.90 -4.34 -4.12
N ASN A 133 -23.71 -5.40 -4.10
CA ASN A 133 -25.16 -5.44 -4.33
C ASN A 133 -25.91 -4.15 -3.91
N GLU A 134 -26.37 -3.28 -4.82
CA GLU A 134 -27.24 -2.14 -4.43
C GLU A 134 -28.47 -2.59 -3.63
N GLY A 135 -29.05 -3.74 -3.96
CA GLY A 135 -30.16 -4.34 -3.22
C GLY A 135 -29.83 -4.73 -1.77
N ILE A 136 -28.55 -5.00 -1.44
CA ILE A 136 -28.11 -5.21 -0.06
C ILE A 136 -28.16 -3.88 0.71
N ILE A 137 -27.77 -2.79 0.06
CA ILE A 137 -27.78 -1.44 0.63
C ILE A 137 -29.24 -0.98 0.84
N GLU A 138 -30.10 -1.16 -0.15
CA GLU A 138 -31.53 -0.85 -0.07
C GLU A 138 -32.23 -1.65 1.04
N SER A 139 -31.91 -2.95 1.14
CA SER A 139 -32.42 -3.81 2.22
C SER A 139 -31.97 -3.32 3.59
N ALA A 140 -30.71 -2.93 3.75
CA ALA A 140 -30.19 -2.37 4.99
C ALA A 140 -30.89 -1.05 5.37
N GLN A 141 -31.15 -0.19 4.39
CA GLN A 141 -31.89 1.05 4.59
C GLN A 141 -33.36 0.80 4.98
N ALA A 142 -34.03 -0.17 4.34
CA ALA A 142 -35.41 -0.56 4.68
C ALA A 142 -35.54 -1.12 6.10
N MET A 143 -34.48 -1.74 6.63
CA MET A 143 -34.38 -2.17 8.03
C MET A 143 -34.10 -1.02 9.01
N GLY A 144 -33.92 0.21 8.54
CA GLY A 144 -33.59 1.38 9.35
C GLY A 144 -32.14 1.40 9.84
N ALA A 145 -31.22 0.71 9.16
CA ALA A 145 -29.81 0.71 9.53
C ALA A 145 -29.20 2.11 9.37
N THR A 146 -28.44 2.54 10.37
CA THR A 146 -27.67 3.79 10.31
C THR A 146 -26.55 3.68 9.26
N PRO A 147 -26.06 4.80 8.68
CA PRO A 147 -24.97 4.78 7.71
C PRO A 147 -23.75 3.97 8.14
N TRP A 148 -23.36 4.09 9.42
CA TRP A 148 -22.25 3.33 9.98
C TRP A 148 -22.53 1.82 10.04
N GLN A 149 -23.77 1.42 10.35
CA GLN A 149 -24.17 0.01 10.31
C GLN A 149 -24.19 -0.52 8.87
N ILE A 150 -24.66 0.27 7.89
CA ILE A 150 -24.63 -0.12 6.47
C ILE A 150 -23.19 -0.43 6.05
N ILE A 151 -22.24 0.46 6.34
CA ILE A 151 -20.83 0.26 5.97
C ILE A 151 -20.22 -0.94 6.70
N SER A 152 -20.33 -0.98 8.03
CA SER A 152 -19.62 -1.96 8.86
C SER A 152 -20.23 -3.35 8.86
N ARG A 153 -21.56 -3.47 8.71
CA ARG A 153 -22.28 -4.75 8.84
C ARG A 153 -22.79 -5.33 7.54
N PHE A 154 -22.85 -4.53 6.47
CA PHE A 154 -23.33 -4.99 5.17
C PHE A 154 -22.26 -4.86 4.11
N ILE A 155 -21.77 -3.65 3.81
CA ILE A 155 -20.83 -3.41 2.70
C ILE A 155 -19.48 -4.08 2.96
N LEU A 156 -18.84 -3.84 4.11
CA LEU A 156 -17.51 -4.40 4.41
C LEU A 156 -17.49 -5.94 4.46
N PRO A 157 -18.45 -6.62 5.12
CA PRO A 157 -18.52 -8.08 5.08
C PRO A 157 -18.76 -8.65 3.69
N GLU A 158 -19.60 -8.00 2.88
CA GLU A 158 -19.90 -8.46 1.52
C GLU A 158 -18.70 -8.27 0.58
N ALA A 159 -18.00 -7.14 0.69
CA ALA A 159 -16.83 -6.82 -0.13
C ALA A 159 -15.56 -7.58 0.28
N ARG A 160 -15.58 -8.39 1.36
CA ARG A 160 -14.36 -8.97 1.98
C ARG A 160 -13.46 -9.72 0.99
N SER A 161 -14.05 -10.47 0.06
CA SER A 161 -13.29 -11.27 -0.91
C SER A 161 -12.56 -10.38 -1.90
N SER A 162 -13.25 -9.34 -2.40
CA SER A 162 -12.66 -8.32 -3.29
C SER A 162 -11.59 -7.51 -2.57
N LEU A 163 -11.80 -7.16 -1.29
CA LEU A 163 -10.81 -6.45 -0.47
C LEU A 163 -9.52 -7.25 -0.27
N ILE A 164 -9.60 -8.55 0.01
CA ILE A 164 -8.43 -9.42 0.18
C ILE A 164 -7.66 -9.54 -1.15
N LEU A 165 -8.36 -9.70 -2.27
CA LEU A 165 -7.75 -9.72 -3.59
C LEU A 165 -7.01 -8.42 -3.86
N ASN A 166 -7.64 -7.28 -3.62
CA ASN A 166 -7.07 -5.96 -3.85
C ASN A 166 -5.90 -5.63 -2.91
N LEU A 167 -5.93 -6.10 -1.66
CA LEU A 167 -4.78 -6.03 -0.76
C LEU A 167 -3.57 -6.80 -1.32
N THR A 168 -3.82 -7.98 -1.90
CA THR A 168 -2.79 -8.80 -2.54
C THR A 168 -2.21 -8.07 -3.77
N THR A 169 -3.06 -7.52 -4.62
CA THR A 169 -2.65 -6.71 -5.78
C THR A 169 -1.82 -5.49 -5.36
N ALA A 170 -2.21 -4.80 -4.29
CA ALA A 170 -1.46 -3.67 -3.74
C ALA A 170 -0.10 -4.09 -3.19
N THR A 171 -0.03 -5.22 -2.50
CA THR A 171 1.23 -5.79 -1.98
C THR A 171 2.20 -6.09 -3.11
N ILE A 172 1.75 -6.76 -4.18
CA ILE A 172 2.59 -7.08 -5.35
C ILE A 172 3.09 -5.80 -6.02
N SER A 173 2.19 -4.83 -6.23
CA SER A 173 2.54 -3.53 -6.81
C SER A 173 3.58 -2.78 -5.96
N LEU A 174 3.44 -2.86 -4.65
CA LEU A 174 4.36 -2.23 -3.70
C LEU A 174 5.74 -2.92 -3.70
N ILE A 175 5.81 -4.24 -3.80
CA ILE A 175 7.09 -4.96 -3.96
C ILE A 175 7.83 -4.45 -5.20
N GLY A 176 7.12 -4.26 -6.31
CA GLY A 176 7.68 -3.63 -7.52
C GLY A 176 8.20 -2.20 -7.26
N ALA A 177 7.46 -1.41 -6.48
CA ALA A 177 7.89 -0.06 -6.10
C ALA A 177 9.12 -0.07 -5.17
N THR A 178 9.25 -1.05 -4.26
CA THR A 178 10.46 -1.18 -3.43
C THR A 178 11.71 -1.47 -4.26
N ALA A 179 11.57 -2.21 -5.37
CA ALA A 179 12.68 -2.46 -6.27
C ALA A 179 13.14 -1.16 -6.96
N MET A 180 12.19 -0.34 -7.43
CA MET A 180 12.50 0.98 -7.99
C MET A 180 13.12 1.93 -6.95
N ALA A 181 12.70 1.84 -5.68
CA ALA A 181 13.29 2.62 -4.60
C ALA A 181 14.74 2.19 -4.31
N GLY A 182 15.03 0.87 -4.42
CA GLY A 182 16.38 0.31 -4.27
C GLY A 182 17.40 1.01 -5.16
N ALA A 183 17.05 1.26 -6.43
CA ALA A 183 17.90 1.98 -7.38
C ALA A 183 18.26 3.43 -6.98
N VAL A 184 17.60 4.00 -5.96
CA VAL A 184 17.85 5.35 -5.42
C VAL A 184 18.46 5.28 -4.01
N GLY A 185 19.02 4.13 -3.63
CA GLY A 185 19.69 3.92 -2.35
C GLY A 185 18.73 3.65 -1.18
N ALA A 186 17.55 3.07 -1.46
CA ALA A 186 16.66 2.61 -0.39
C ALA A 186 17.14 1.33 0.32
N GLY A 187 18.10 0.61 -0.27
CA GLY A 187 18.42 -0.77 0.07
C GLY A 187 17.38 -1.74 -0.49
N GLY A 188 17.30 -2.93 0.08
CA GLY A 188 16.41 -3.97 -0.35
C GLY A 188 16.92 -4.74 -1.57
N ILE A 189 16.12 -5.70 -2.03
CA ILE A 189 16.48 -6.55 -3.19
C ILE A 189 16.76 -5.70 -4.44
N GLY A 190 16.07 -4.57 -4.60
CA GLY A 190 16.29 -3.66 -5.73
C GLY A 190 17.64 -2.97 -5.76
N ASP A 191 18.34 -2.87 -4.62
CA ASP A 191 19.69 -2.30 -4.53
C ASP A 191 20.78 -3.31 -4.94
N LEU A 192 20.45 -4.61 -4.97
CA LEU A 192 21.36 -5.67 -5.41
C LEU A 192 21.34 -5.91 -6.94
N ALA A 193 20.44 -5.24 -7.67
CA ALA A 193 20.24 -5.41 -9.11
C ALA A 193 21.15 -4.49 -9.94
#